data_AF-A0A520FW78-F1
#
_entry.id   AF-A0A520FW78-F1
#
_cell.length_a   1.000
_cell.length_b   1.000
_cell.length_c   1.000
_cell.angle_alpha   90.00
_cell.angle_beta   90.00
_cell.angle_gamma   90.00
#
_symmetry.space_group_name_H-M   'P 1'
#
loop_
_entity.id
_entity.type
_entity.pdbx_description
1 polymer ?
#
loop_
_entity_poly.entity_id
_entity_poly.type
_entity_poly.pdbx_seq_one_letter_code
_entity_poly.pdbx_strand_id
1 'polypeptide(L)'
;MNANGFPGCVESTVTLRDGRIRDCNGFVTALAVTALRQAGVAAPEQMLDVLTACRSQTGGFRFWPAGYRPGWAPDLPDDADDTAIMTLELLRAGRLTDAEARRIACLSIGRHRFGSFGAGPTGWRLPGVFATWHRQGSAVDLIDCTATANVLALYAAVGLWHLSGVEAAVGMLADAIEWAGSGWERAQSLSPFYPEPIELVWALEHAVQAGAVPLGPLLALAARQPWARERERHLRGRPICSGPYGAVLWHSPALSAIRRRGAAKLFQPSRRAEVAEASPAHAGG
;
A
#
# COMPACT_ATOMS: atom_id res chain seq x y z
N MET A 1 -25.13 -7.87 15.59
CA MET A 1 -24.13 -7.04 14.87
C MET A 1 -23.70 -5.93 15.79
N ASN A 2 -22.42 -5.87 16.17
CA ASN A 2 -21.93 -4.81 17.05
C ASN A 2 -22.02 -3.47 16.32
N ALA A 3 -22.86 -2.56 16.82
CA ALA A 3 -23.01 -1.20 16.29
C ALA A 3 -21.73 -0.36 16.47
N ASN A 4 -20.79 -0.84 17.28
CA ASN A 4 -19.48 -0.24 17.52
C ASN A 4 -18.44 -1.03 16.72
N GLY A 5 -17.82 -0.39 15.72
CA GLY A 5 -16.72 -0.97 14.95
C GLY A 5 -15.55 -1.41 15.85
N PHE A 6 -14.57 -2.10 15.26
CA PHE A 6 -13.38 -2.54 16.02
C PHE A 6 -12.66 -1.32 16.63
N PRO A 7 -12.39 -1.26 17.95
CA PRO A 7 -11.75 -0.11 18.58
C PRO A 7 -10.39 0.23 17.96
N GLY A 8 -10.16 1.50 17.64
CA GLY A 8 -8.91 1.95 17.00
C GLY A 8 -8.86 1.79 15.49
N CYS A 9 -9.86 1.13 14.87
CA CYS A 9 -9.93 1.03 13.42
C CYS A 9 -10.24 2.39 12.79
N VAL A 10 -9.64 2.66 11.63
CA VAL A 10 -9.81 3.92 10.90
C VAL A 10 -11.12 3.91 10.13
N GLU A 11 -12.00 4.86 10.44
CA GLU A 11 -13.31 4.97 9.82
C GLU A 11 -13.21 5.12 8.30
N SER A 12 -14.04 4.35 7.61
CA SER A 12 -14.22 4.42 6.17
C SER A 12 -15.70 4.37 5.82
N THR A 13 -16.02 4.70 4.57
CA THR A 13 -17.34 4.53 3.99
C THR A 13 -17.20 3.75 2.70
N VAL A 14 -18.01 2.73 2.55
CA VAL A 14 -18.14 1.97 1.32
C VAL A 14 -19.29 2.53 0.49
N THR A 15 -19.06 2.78 -0.79
CA THR A 15 -20.10 3.10 -1.76
C THR A 15 -20.45 1.83 -2.52
N LEU A 16 -21.70 1.41 -2.38
CA LEU A 16 -22.34 0.31 -3.09
C LEU A 16 -23.36 0.88 -4.08
N ARG A 17 -23.92 0.04 -4.95
CA ARG A 17 -24.99 0.43 -5.89
C ARG A 17 -26.19 1.09 -5.18
N ASP A 18 -26.55 0.58 -4.01
CA ASP A 18 -27.77 0.97 -3.29
C ASP A 18 -27.53 2.03 -2.20
N GLY A 19 -26.31 2.56 -2.10
CA GLY A 19 -25.99 3.65 -1.18
C GLY A 19 -24.62 3.56 -0.54
N ARG A 20 -24.42 4.36 0.52
CA ARG A 20 -23.16 4.41 1.28
C ARG A 20 -23.36 3.83 2.67
N ILE A 21 -22.44 2.97 3.08
CA ILE A 21 -22.47 2.33 4.40
C ILE A 21 -21.16 2.67 5.11
N ARG A 22 -21.21 2.86 6.43
CA ARG A 22 -19.99 2.97 7.25
C ARG A 22 -19.29 1.61 7.29
N ASP A 23 -17.98 1.64 7.21
CA ASP A 23 -17.15 0.45 7.29
C ASP A 23 -15.89 0.74 8.09
N CYS A 24 -15.28 -0.31 8.62
CA CYS A 24 -13.99 -0.23 9.28
C CYS A 24 -13.21 -1.50 9.04
N ASN A 25 -12.06 -1.37 8.39
CA ASN A 25 -11.26 -2.51 7.93
C ASN A 25 -9.78 -2.32 8.27
N GLY A 26 -9.06 -3.45 8.28
CA GLY A 26 -7.64 -3.51 8.57
C GLY A 26 -6.80 -2.81 7.51
N PHE A 27 -7.19 -2.90 6.24
CA PHE A 27 -6.43 -2.30 5.13
C PHE A 27 -6.30 -0.78 5.23
N VAL A 28 -7.43 -0.07 5.37
CA VAL A 28 -7.45 1.40 5.55
C VAL A 28 -6.68 1.78 6.82
N THR A 29 -6.79 0.97 7.87
CA THR A 29 -6.04 1.16 9.12
C THR A 29 -4.53 0.99 8.87
N ALA A 30 -4.10 0.01 8.08
CA ALA A 30 -2.69 -0.23 7.75
C ALA A 30 -2.09 0.90 6.89
N LEU A 31 -2.87 1.46 5.96
CA LEU A 31 -2.47 2.66 5.21
C LEU A 31 -2.33 3.88 6.13
N ALA A 32 -3.17 4.00 7.16
CA ALA A 32 -3.06 5.08 8.13
C ALA A 32 -1.82 4.93 9.03
N VAL A 33 -1.54 3.71 9.50
CA VAL A 33 -0.31 3.38 10.24
C VAL A 33 0.92 3.74 9.40
N THR A 34 0.94 3.30 8.13
CA THR A 34 2.00 3.65 7.18
C THR A 34 2.16 5.17 7.04
N ALA A 35 1.06 5.91 6.85
CA ALA A 35 1.09 7.36 6.68
C ALA A 35 1.56 8.10 7.95
N LEU A 36 1.19 7.63 9.15
CA LEU A 36 1.68 8.17 10.42
C LEU A 36 3.19 7.94 10.56
N ARG A 37 3.65 6.72 10.28
CA ARG A 37 5.08 6.38 10.33
C ARG A 37 5.90 7.23 9.36
N GLN A 38 5.41 7.42 8.12
CA GLN A 38 6.05 8.30 7.13
C GLN A 38 6.13 9.75 7.59
N ALA A 39 5.18 10.18 8.43
CA ALA A 39 5.19 11.50 9.06
C ALA A 39 6.08 11.58 10.32
N GLY A 40 6.79 10.50 10.68
CA GLY A 40 7.56 10.39 11.92
C GLY A 40 6.69 10.36 13.18
N VAL A 41 5.44 9.90 13.07
CA VAL A 41 4.48 9.81 14.17
C VAL A 41 4.23 8.34 14.49
N ALA A 42 4.35 7.95 15.76
CA ALA A 42 3.99 6.62 16.22
C ALA A 42 2.48 6.38 16.01
N ALA A 43 2.13 5.22 15.46
CA ALA A 43 0.74 4.83 15.37
C ALA A 43 0.18 4.49 16.76
N PRO A 44 -1.09 4.85 17.06
CA PRO A 44 -1.75 4.40 18.27
C PRO A 44 -1.76 2.86 18.36
N GLU A 45 -1.53 2.32 19.56
CA GLU A 45 -1.52 0.87 19.80
C GLU A 45 -2.81 0.18 19.33
N GLN A 46 -3.96 0.84 19.48
CA GLN A 46 -5.25 0.29 19.06
C GLN A 46 -5.33 0.11 17.54
N MET A 47 -4.61 0.90 16.73
CA MET A 47 -4.52 0.66 15.29
C MET A 47 -3.71 -0.60 14.99
N LEU A 48 -2.67 -0.88 15.77
CA LEU A 48 -1.86 -2.10 15.64
C LEU A 48 -2.63 -3.34 16.11
N ASP A 49 -3.48 -3.20 17.13
CA ASP A 49 -4.39 -4.27 17.58
C ASP A 49 -5.38 -4.65 16.47
N VAL A 50 -5.88 -3.68 15.70
CA VAL A 50 -6.72 -3.93 14.52
C VAL A 50 -5.97 -4.78 13.50
N LEU A 51 -4.73 -4.41 13.15
CA LEU A 51 -3.93 -5.17 12.18
C LEU A 51 -3.68 -6.59 12.69
N THR A 52 -3.32 -6.73 13.97
CA THR A 52 -3.11 -8.04 14.61
C THR A 52 -4.37 -8.91 14.52
N ALA A 53 -5.55 -8.34 14.75
CA ALA A 53 -6.83 -9.04 14.67
C ALA A 53 -7.26 -9.42 13.25
N CYS A 54 -6.61 -8.87 12.22
CA CYS A 54 -6.79 -9.27 10.82
C CYS A 54 -6.00 -10.52 10.43
N ARG A 55 -5.12 -11.01 11.31
CA ARG A 55 -4.34 -12.23 11.06
C ARG A 55 -5.25 -13.45 11.00
N SER A 56 -5.09 -14.24 9.96
CA SER A 56 -5.84 -15.47 9.74
C SER A 56 -5.20 -16.68 10.43
N GLN A 57 -5.93 -17.80 10.45
CA GLN A 57 -5.41 -19.09 10.92
C GLN A 57 -4.28 -19.64 10.02
N THR A 58 -4.24 -19.26 8.75
CA THR A 58 -3.19 -19.63 7.80
C THR A 58 -1.95 -18.74 7.91
N GLY A 59 -2.01 -17.69 8.74
CA GLY A 59 -0.88 -16.82 9.08
C GLY A 59 -0.78 -15.56 8.22
N GLY A 60 -1.53 -15.47 7.12
CA GLY A 60 -1.68 -14.23 6.33
C GLY A 60 -2.61 -13.24 7.01
N PHE A 61 -2.93 -12.15 6.32
CA PHE A 61 -3.85 -11.13 6.80
C PHE A 61 -5.02 -10.94 5.82
N ARG A 62 -6.15 -10.53 6.38
CA ARG A 62 -7.40 -10.30 5.66
C ARG A 62 -7.85 -8.85 5.79
N PHE A 63 -8.77 -8.46 4.92
CA PHE A 63 -9.28 -7.10 4.86
C PHE A 63 -9.95 -6.64 6.16
N TRP A 64 -10.70 -7.51 6.85
CA TRP A 64 -11.35 -7.19 8.13
C TRP A 64 -10.81 -8.02 9.30
N PRO A 65 -10.85 -7.48 10.54
CA PRO A 65 -10.62 -8.27 11.74
C PRO A 65 -11.57 -9.46 11.85
N ALA A 66 -11.11 -10.54 12.48
CA ALA A 66 -11.90 -11.75 12.70
C ALA A 66 -13.24 -11.42 13.40
N GLY A 67 -14.36 -11.76 12.75
CA GLY A 67 -15.72 -11.50 13.26
C GLY A 67 -16.27 -10.09 12.97
N TYR A 68 -15.52 -9.22 12.29
CA TYR A 68 -15.93 -7.84 11.98
C TYR A 68 -16.24 -7.61 10.49
N ARG A 69 -16.17 -8.65 9.65
CA ARG A 69 -16.65 -8.58 8.26
C ARG A 69 -18.13 -8.20 8.24
N PRO A 70 -18.53 -7.13 7.53
CA PRO A 70 -19.93 -6.74 7.47
C PRO A 70 -20.73 -7.74 6.62
N GLY A 71 -22.01 -7.91 6.94
CA GLY A 71 -22.86 -8.92 6.29
C GLY A 71 -23.07 -8.73 4.79
N TRP A 72 -22.86 -7.52 4.27
CA TRP A 72 -22.94 -7.23 2.83
C TRP A 72 -21.69 -7.67 2.07
N ALA A 73 -20.54 -7.77 2.73
CA ALA A 73 -19.25 -8.01 2.07
C ALA A 73 -19.06 -9.50 1.74
N PRO A 74 -18.42 -9.84 0.61
CA PRO A 74 -18.04 -11.22 0.34
C PRO A 74 -17.03 -11.72 1.37
N ASP A 75 -16.96 -13.03 1.57
CA ASP A 75 -15.86 -13.62 2.34
C ASP A 75 -14.57 -13.52 1.52
N LEU A 76 -13.61 -12.74 2.01
CA LEU A 76 -12.33 -12.53 1.35
C LEU A 76 -11.27 -13.41 2.02
N PRO A 77 -10.52 -14.19 1.22
CA PRO A 77 -9.40 -14.96 1.76
C PRO A 77 -8.28 -14.00 2.18
N ASP A 78 -7.22 -14.57 2.75
CA ASP A 78 -5.96 -13.84 2.85
C ASP A 78 -5.56 -13.37 1.44
N ASP A 79 -4.99 -12.18 1.36
CA ASP A 79 -4.44 -11.64 0.11
C ASP A 79 -3.04 -11.08 0.33
N ALA A 80 -2.29 -11.01 -0.77
CA ALA A 80 -0.89 -10.61 -0.74
C ALA A 80 -0.70 -9.15 -0.32
N ASP A 81 -1.67 -8.28 -0.58
CA ASP A 81 -1.56 -6.84 -0.34
C ASP A 81 -1.77 -6.52 1.14
N ASP A 82 -2.91 -6.95 1.70
CA ASP A 82 -3.21 -6.87 3.12
C ASP A 82 -2.09 -7.53 3.95
N THR A 83 -1.68 -8.74 3.53
CA THR A 83 -0.58 -9.45 4.17
C THR A 83 0.72 -8.65 4.13
N ALA A 84 1.07 -8.05 2.99
CA ALA A 84 2.31 -7.32 2.86
C ALA A 84 2.35 -6.07 3.75
N ILE A 85 1.33 -5.21 3.65
CA ILE A 85 1.28 -3.93 4.39
C ILE A 85 1.17 -4.22 5.89
N MET A 86 0.26 -5.09 6.31
CA MET A 86 0.05 -5.34 7.74
C MET A 86 1.26 -6.02 8.39
N THR A 87 1.89 -6.99 7.71
CA THR A 87 3.11 -7.63 8.23
C THR A 87 4.24 -6.63 8.38
N LEU A 88 4.46 -5.77 7.39
CA LEU A 88 5.53 -4.78 7.42
C LEU A 88 5.33 -3.77 8.57
N GLU A 89 4.12 -3.25 8.75
CA GLU A 89 3.88 -2.26 9.79
C GLU A 89 3.87 -2.89 11.20
N LEU A 90 3.39 -4.13 11.36
CA LEU A 90 3.50 -4.87 12.62
C LEU A 90 4.96 -5.22 12.96
N LEU A 91 5.78 -5.61 11.97
CA LEU A 91 7.22 -5.82 12.15
C LEU A 91 7.91 -4.54 12.62
N ARG A 92 7.64 -3.41 11.97
CA ARG A 92 8.22 -2.10 12.34
C ARG A 92 7.80 -1.63 13.72
N ALA A 93 6.60 -2.00 14.17
CA ALA A 93 6.12 -1.74 15.51
C ALA A 93 6.65 -2.74 16.56
N GLY A 94 7.48 -3.72 16.17
CA GLY A 94 8.00 -4.75 17.07
C GLY A 94 6.95 -5.77 17.53
N ARG A 95 5.80 -5.83 16.87
CA ARG A 95 4.72 -6.80 17.14
C ARG A 95 4.94 -8.15 16.46
N LEU A 96 5.86 -8.20 15.50
CA LEU A 96 6.35 -9.43 14.87
C LEU A 96 7.87 -9.44 14.91
N THR A 97 8.45 -10.64 15.02
CA THR A 97 9.87 -10.87 14.81
C THR A 97 10.19 -10.95 13.31
N ASP A 98 11.46 -10.73 12.94
CA ASP A 98 11.93 -10.93 11.57
C ASP A 98 11.65 -12.35 11.06
N ALA A 99 11.82 -13.36 11.92
CA ALA A 99 11.58 -14.75 11.57
C ALA A 99 10.09 -15.02 11.25
N GLU A 100 9.18 -14.44 12.03
CA GLU A 100 7.74 -14.53 11.75
C GLU A 100 7.37 -13.80 10.46
N ALA A 101 7.88 -12.58 10.26
CA ALA A 101 7.60 -11.81 9.06
C ALA A 101 8.10 -12.52 7.79
N ARG A 102 9.31 -13.10 7.82
CA ARG A 102 9.83 -13.94 6.72
C ARG A 102 8.96 -15.16 6.47
N ARG A 103 8.52 -15.84 7.53
CA ARG A 103 7.64 -17.01 7.41
C ARG A 103 6.31 -16.63 6.74
N ILE A 104 5.69 -15.54 7.15
CA ILE A 104 4.45 -15.02 6.55
C ILE A 104 4.69 -14.68 5.07
N ALA A 105 5.75 -13.92 4.77
CA ALA A 105 6.09 -13.55 3.39
C ALA A 105 6.27 -14.78 2.47
N CYS A 106 6.95 -15.83 2.95
CA CYS A 106 7.17 -17.03 2.16
C CYS A 106 5.90 -17.88 2.00
N LEU A 107 5.14 -18.10 3.08
CA LEU A 107 4.03 -19.05 3.09
C LEU A 107 2.71 -18.47 2.57
N SER A 108 2.45 -17.19 2.85
CA SER A 108 1.20 -16.51 2.50
C SER A 108 1.29 -15.72 1.19
N ILE A 109 2.49 -15.28 0.78
CA ILE A 109 2.67 -14.54 -0.47
C ILE A 109 3.44 -15.38 -1.49
N GLY A 110 4.64 -15.83 -1.12
CA GLY A 110 5.56 -16.50 -2.05
C GLY A 110 5.00 -17.80 -2.66
N ARG A 111 4.06 -18.47 -1.98
CA ARG A 111 3.40 -19.70 -2.41
C ARG A 111 2.31 -19.49 -3.46
N HIS A 112 1.85 -18.26 -3.65
CA HIS A 112 0.75 -17.89 -4.54
C HIS A 112 1.25 -16.98 -5.66
N ARG A 113 1.79 -17.62 -6.70
CA ARG A 113 2.35 -16.94 -7.88
C ARG A 113 1.52 -17.22 -9.10
N PHE A 114 1.46 -16.25 -9.98
CA PHE A 114 0.71 -16.34 -11.22
C PHE A 114 1.43 -17.28 -12.21
N GLY A 115 0.75 -18.34 -12.65
CA GLY A 115 1.35 -19.40 -13.47
C GLY A 115 1.43 -19.10 -14.96
N SER A 116 0.42 -18.47 -15.56
CA SER A 116 0.39 -18.19 -17.01
C SER A 116 -0.76 -17.27 -17.41
N PHE A 117 -0.57 -16.42 -18.44
CA PHE A 117 -1.67 -15.70 -19.09
C PHE A 117 -2.32 -16.57 -20.17
N GLY A 118 -3.65 -16.48 -20.29
CA GLY A 118 -4.31 -16.76 -21.57
C GLY A 118 -3.93 -15.68 -22.60
N ALA A 119 -4.06 -15.99 -23.90
CA ALA A 119 -3.76 -15.05 -24.97
C ALA A 119 -4.62 -13.77 -24.82
N GLY A 120 -3.99 -12.61 -24.58
CA GLY A 120 -4.68 -11.33 -24.42
C GLY A 120 -3.70 -10.13 -24.31
N PRO A 121 -4.13 -8.90 -24.68
CA PRO A 121 -3.26 -7.88 -25.26
C PRO A 121 -2.74 -6.84 -24.25
N THR A 122 -2.10 -7.24 -23.15
CA THR A 122 -1.40 -6.26 -22.28
C THR A 122 0.02 -6.73 -22.02
N GLY A 123 0.95 -6.24 -22.85
CA GLY A 123 2.35 -6.71 -22.90
C GLY A 123 3.19 -6.49 -21.65
N TRP A 124 2.70 -5.76 -20.64
CA TRP A 124 3.40 -5.57 -19.35
C TRP A 124 3.14 -6.70 -18.36
N ARG A 125 2.20 -7.59 -18.63
CA ARG A 125 1.86 -8.71 -17.73
C ARG A 125 2.88 -9.83 -17.91
N LEU A 126 3.66 -10.12 -16.86
CA LEU A 126 4.71 -11.16 -16.87
C LEU A 126 4.36 -12.36 -15.97
N PRO A 127 4.61 -13.61 -16.40
CA PRO A 127 4.41 -14.79 -15.55
C PRO A 127 5.29 -14.76 -14.30
N GLY A 128 4.87 -15.41 -13.22
CA GLY A 128 5.63 -15.53 -11.97
C GLY A 128 5.50 -14.35 -11.00
N VAL A 129 4.68 -13.35 -11.34
CA VAL A 129 4.33 -12.22 -10.47
C VAL A 129 3.31 -12.62 -9.41
N PHE A 130 3.13 -11.77 -8.40
CA PHE A 130 2.23 -12.05 -7.28
C PHE A 130 0.77 -11.94 -7.70
N ALA A 131 -0.03 -12.95 -7.36
CA ALA A 131 -1.47 -12.93 -7.59
C ALA A 131 -2.17 -12.10 -6.51
N THR A 132 -3.02 -11.17 -6.91
CA THR A 132 -3.83 -10.36 -5.99
C THR A 132 -5.17 -11.08 -5.81
N TRP A 133 -5.44 -11.52 -4.57
CA TRP A 133 -6.59 -12.30 -4.08
C TRP A 133 -6.49 -13.81 -4.35
N HIS A 134 -6.40 -14.61 -3.27
CA HIS A 134 -6.33 -16.07 -3.32
C HIS A 134 -7.72 -16.73 -3.46
N ARG A 135 -8.52 -16.32 -4.46
CA ARG A 135 -9.82 -16.94 -4.71
C ARG A 135 -9.62 -18.31 -5.36
N GLN A 136 -9.81 -19.38 -4.59
CA GLN A 136 -9.89 -20.71 -5.17
C GLN A 136 -11.06 -20.79 -6.16
N GLY A 137 -10.79 -21.16 -7.40
CA GLY A 137 -11.81 -21.43 -8.42
C GLY A 137 -12.23 -20.27 -9.32
N SER A 138 -11.62 -19.08 -9.23
CA SER A 138 -11.81 -18.04 -10.26
C SER A 138 -10.78 -18.18 -11.37
N ALA A 139 -11.26 -18.19 -12.63
CA ALA A 139 -10.43 -18.42 -13.82
C ALA A 139 -9.45 -17.28 -14.18
N VAL A 140 -9.40 -16.19 -13.40
CA VAL A 140 -8.54 -15.02 -13.68
C VAL A 140 -7.98 -14.49 -12.37
N ASP A 141 -6.71 -14.78 -12.06
CA ASP A 141 -6.04 -13.99 -11.03
C ASP A 141 -5.76 -12.59 -11.59
N LEU A 142 -5.98 -11.58 -10.75
CA LEU A 142 -5.73 -10.20 -11.11
C LEU A 142 -4.33 -9.78 -10.66
N ILE A 143 -3.65 -9.06 -11.53
CA ILE A 143 -2.38 -8.42 -11.21
C ILE A 143 -2.67 -6.98 -10.84
N ASP A 144 -2.13 -6.56 -9.70
CA ASP A 144 -2.22 -5.20 -9.20
C ASP A 144 -0.80 -4.67 -8.94
N CYS A 145 -0.44 -3.59 -9.63
CA CYS A 145 0.89 -3.00 -9.52
C CYS A 145 1.12 -2.38 -8.13
N THR A 146 0.08 -1.84 -7.50
CA THR A 146 0.18 -1.26 -6.15
C THR A 146 0.42 -2.36 -5.12
N ALA A 147 -0.36 -3.44 -5.17
CA ALA A 147 -0.15 -4.61 -4.31
C ALA A 147 1.24 -5.22 -4.50
N THR A 148 1.71 -5.31 -5.76
CA THR A 148 3.05 -5.80 -6.08
C THR A 148 4.14 -4.93 -5.42
N ALA A 149 4.00 -3.61 -5.48
CA ALA A 149 4.93 -2.70 -4.81
C ALA A 149 4.93 -2.90 -3.28
N ASN A 150 3.76 -3.13 -2.66
CA ASN A 150 3.67 -3.42 -1.22
C ASN A 150 4.33 -4.76 -0.85
N VAL A 151 4.17 -5.81 -1.68
CA VAL A 151 4.87 -7.08 -1.50
C VAL A 151 6.39 -6.89 -1.57
N LEU A 152 6.87 -6.13 -2.56
CA LEU A 152 8.30 -5.81 -2.68
C LEU A 152 8.81 -4.99 -1.48
N ALA A 153 7.99 -4.10 -0.92
CA ALA A 153 8.32 -3.39 0.31
C ALA A 153 8.58 -4.36 1.48
N LEU A 154 7.68 -5.33 1.70
CA LEU A 154 7.87 -6.35 2.71
C LEU A 154 9.12 -7.19 2.44
N TYR A 155 9.30 -7.67 1.20
CA TYR A 155 10.43 -8.53 0.83
C TYR A 155 11.78 -7.84 1.05
N ALA A 156 11.87 -6.54 0.74
CA ALA A 156 13.07 -5.75 1.02
C ALA A 156 13.31 -5.64 2.53
N ALA A 157 12.29 -5.30 3.31
CA ALA A 157 12.40 -5.12 4.75
C ALA A 157 12.87 -6.40 5.48
N VAL A 158 12.49 -7.57 4.98
CA VAL A 158 12.84 -8.86 5.60
C VAL A 158 13.97 -9.62 4.88
N GLY A 159 14.69 -8.97 3.95
CA GLY A 159 15.87 -9.54 3.30
C GLY A 159 15.58 -10.68 2.31
N LEU A 160 14.41 -10.70 1.68
CA LEU A 160 13.97 -11.72 0.73
C LEU A 160 14.04 -11.27 -0.74
N TRP A 161 14.81 -10.21 -1.03
CA TRP A 161 14.97 -9.67 -2.39
C TRP A 161 15.59 -10.66 -3.39
N HIS A 162 16.27 -11.69 -2.91
CA HIS A 162 16.89 -12.75 -3.71
C HIS A 162 15.90 -13.84 -4.15
N LEU A 163 14.67 -13.84 -3.65
CA LEU A 163 13.69 -14.84 -4.04
C LEU A 163 13.28 -14.67 -5.50
N SER A 164 13.01 -15.79 -6.16
CA SER A 164 12.49 -15.80 -7.53
C SER A 164 11.21 -14.96 -7.61
N GLY A 165 10.92 -14.37 -8.77
CA GLY A 165 9.75 -13.51 -8.98
C GLY A 165 9.96 -12.04 -8.61
N VAL A 166 10.96 -11.70 -7.78
CA VAL A 166 11.29 -10.29 -7.48
C VAL A 166 11.73 -9.55 -8.76
N GLU A 167 12.65 -10.13 -9.52
CA GLU A 167 13.11 -9.54 -10.80
C GLU A 167 11.95 -9.38 -11.80
N ALA A 168 11.12 -10.41 -11.95
CA ALA A 168 9.95 -10.36 -12.82
C ALA A 168 8.93 -9.30 -12.37
N ALA A 169 8.71 -9.15 -11.06
CA ALA A 169 7.82 -8.13 -10.50
C ALA A 169 8.38 -6.71 -10.74
N VAL A 170 9.69 -6.51 -10.60
CA VAL A 170 10.34 -5.22 -10.91
C VAL A 170 10.22 -4.89 -12.40
N GLY A 171 10.50 -5.87 -13.28
CA GLY A 171 10.33 -5.71 -14.73
C GLY A 171 8.89 -5.39 -15.13
N MET A 172 7.93 -6.12 -14.56
CA MET A 172 6.50 -5.87 -14.78
C MET A 172 6.09 -4.45 -14.38
N LEU A 173 6.56 -3.96 -13.22
CA LEU A 173 6.29 -2.59 -12.79
C LEU A 173 6.89 -1.55 -13.75
N ALA A 174 8.10 -1.80 -14.25
CA ALA A 174 8.74 -0.92 -15.23
C ALA A 174 7.91 -0.84 -16.52
N ASP A 175 7.57 -1.99 -17.10
CA ASP A 175 6.79 -2.09 -18.32
C ASP A 175 5.38 -1.48 -18.15
N ALA A 176 4.75 -1.70 -16.99
CA ALA A 176 3.43 -1.16 -16.67
C ALA A 176 3.43 0.38 -16.62
N ILE A 177 4.41 0.97 -15.93
CA ILE A 177 4.52 2.43 -15.81
C ILE A 177 4.87 3.06 -17.16
N GLU A 178 5.76 2.43 -17.93
CA GLU A 178 6.10 2.90 -19.29
C GLU A 178 4.89 2.81 -20.23
N TRP A 179 4.19 1.68 -20.24
CA TRP A 179 2.98 1.48 -21.04
C TRP A 179 1.88 2.48 -20.69
N ALA A 180 1.68 2.79 -19.40
CA ALA A 180 0.70 3.79 -19.00
C ALA A 180 1.05 5.19 -19.53
N GLY A 181 2.35 5.52 -19.55
CA GLY A 181 2.84 6.83 -19.98
C GLY A 181 2.09 7.96 -19.27
N SER A 182 1.58 8.93 -20.03
CA SER A 182 0.75 10.03 -19.50
C SER A 182 -0.75 9.73 -19.44
N GLY A 183 -1.21 8.55 -19.88
CA GLY A 183 -2.63 8.24 -20.03
C GLY A 183 -3.26 7.84 -18.70
N TRP A 184 -4.20 8.66 -18.20
CA TRP A 184 -4.86 8.41 -16.91
C TRP A 184 -5.61 7.07 -16.86
N GLU A 185 -6.39 6.74 -17.90
CA GLU A 185 -7.14 5.48 -17.96
C GLU A 185 -6.23 4.25 -17.95
N ARG A 186 -5.09 4.33 -18.67
CA ARG A 186 -4.08 3.28 -18.64
C ARG A 186 -3.46 3.15 -17.26
N ALA A 187 -3.10 4.27 -16.63
CA ALA A 187 -2.56 4.27 -15.27
C ALA A 187 -3.55 3.71 -14.25
N GLN A 188 -4.85 4.02 -14.38
CA GLN A 188 -5.90 3.45 -13.54
C GLN A 188 -6.00 1.92 -13.71
N SER A 189 -5.82 1.41 -14.93
CA SER A 189 -5.90 -0.03 -15.19
C SER A 189 -4.74 -0.87 -14.61
N LEU A 190 -3.68 -0.22 -14.13
CA LEU A 190 -2.51 -0.91 -13.55
C LEU A 190 -2.81 -1.57 -12.20
N SER A 191 -3.79 -1.04 -11.47
CA SER A 191 -4.12 -1.46 -10.11
C SER A 191 -5.64 -1.60 -9.98
N PRO A 192 -6.23 -2.76 -10.34
CA PRO A 192 -7.68 -2.99 -10.34
C PRO A 192 -8.37 -2.73 -9.00
N PHE A 193 -7.64 -2.74 -7.89
CA PHE A 193 -8.16 -2.52 -6.53
C PHE A 193 -7.85 -1.13 -5.99
N TYR A 194 -7.15 -0.29 -6.77
CA TYR A 194 -6.80 1.08 -6.42
C TYR A 194 -7.30 2.03 -7.52
N PRO A 195 -8.49 2.64 -7.34
CA PRO A 195 -9.08 3.49 -8.38
C PRO A 195 -8.25 4.70 -8.78
N GLU A 196 -7.39 5.18 -7.89
CA GLU A 196 -6.58 6.38 -8.09
C GLU A 196 -5.11 5.98 -8.36
N PRO A 197 -4.55 6.31 -9.55
CA PRO A 197 -3.19 5.94 -9.92
C PRO A 197 -2.09 6.41 -8.96
N ILE A 198 -2.37 7.41 -8.14
CA ILE A 198 -1.40 7.90 -7.15
C ILE A 198 -1.02 6.85 -6.10
N GLU A 199 -1.92 5.91 -5.81
CA GLU A 199 -1.70 4.92 -4.76
C GLU A 199 -0.49 4.03 -5.12
N LEU A 200 -0.27 3.77 -6.41
CA LEU A 200 0.95 3.11 -6.90
C LEU A 200 2.22 3.91 -6.55
N VAL A 201 2.18 5.25 -6.69
CA VAL A 201 3.33 6.10 -6.34
C VAL A 201 3.60 6.07 -4.84
N TRP A 202 2.57 6.08 -4.01
CA TRP A 202 2.72 5.95 -2.56
C TRP A 202 3.24 4.57 -2.15
N ALA A 203 2.81 3.50 -2.81
CA ALA A 203 3.33 2.16 -2.58
C ALA A 203 4.80 2.03 -3.00
N LEU A 204 5.20 2.59 -4.15
CA LEU A 204 6.60 2.65 -4.58
C LEU A 204 7.47 3.46 -3.60
N GLU A 205 6.96 4.61 -3.13
CA GLU A 205 7.62 5.43 -2.12
C GLU A 205 7.80 4.66 -0.80
N HIS A 206 6.78 3.93 -0.36
CA HIS A 206 6.84 3.06 0.81
C HIS A 206 7.83 1.91 0.64
N ALA A 207 7.89 1.30 -0.55
CA ALA A 207 8.81 0.21 -0.86
C ALA A 207 10.27 0.68 -0.84
N VAL A 208 10.58 1.83 -1.46
CA VAL A 208 11.93 2.42 -1.43
C VAL A 208 12.34 2.71 0.02
N GLN A 209 11.44 3.29 0.83
CA GLN A 209 11.69 3.53 2.26
C GLN A 209 11.84 2.22 3.07
N ALA A 210 11.31 1.11 2.59
CA ALA A 210 11.49 -0.22 3.18
C ALA A 210 12.79 -0.91 2.76
N GLY A 211 13.61 -0.27 1.93
CA GLY A 211 14.89 -0.81 1.46
C GLY A 211 14.85 -1.41 0.05
N ALA A 212 13.72 -1.30 -0.66
CA ALA A 212 13.61 -1.74 -2.07
C ALA A 212 14.29 -0.73 -3.01
N VAL A 213 15.58 -0.49 -2.82
CA VAL A 213 16.38 0.52 -3.55
C VAL A 213 16.23 0.42 -5.07
N PRO A 214 16.18 -0.77 -5.71
CA PRO A 214 15.99 -0.88 -7.16
C PRO A 214 14.68 -0.27 -7.70
N LEU A 215 13.68 0.00 -6.84
CA LEU A 215 12.43 0.67 -7.24
C LEU A 215 12.57 2.20 -7.31
N GLY A 216 13.69 2.79 -6.86
CA GLY A 216 13.92 4.23 -6.89
C GLY A 216 13.74 4.87 -8.28
N PRO A 217 14.34 4.32 -9.35
CA PRO A 217 14.11 4.80 -10.71
C PRO A 217 12.65 4.71 -11.16
N LEU A 218 11.93 3.64 -10.77
CA LEU A 218 10.51 3.47 -11.11
C LEU A 218 9.62 4.47 -10.37
N LEU A 219 9.93 4.76 -9.10
CA LEU A 219 9.27 5.83 -8.34
C LEU A 219 9.47 7.19 -9.03
N ALA A 220 10.70 7.52 -9.44
CA ALA A 220 10.98 8.77 -10.14
C ALA A 220 10.23 8.85 -11.50
N LEU A 221 10.19 7.74 -12.24
CA LEU A 221 9.46 7.59 -13.50
C LEU A 221 7.94 7.75 -13.32
N ALA A 222 7.35 7.18 -12.27
CA ALA A 222 5.93 7.30 -11.97
C ALA A 222 5.58 8.72 -11.48
N ALA A 223 6.38 9.28 -10.57
CA ALA A 223 6.14 10.59 -9.97
C ALA A 223 6.17 11.76 -10.99
N ARG A 224 6.90 11.61 -12.12
CA ARG A 224 6.90 12.62 -13.18
C ARG A 224 5.63 12.61 -14.04
N GLN A 225 4.81 11.57 -14.00
CA GLN A 225 3.65 11.44 -14.88
C GLN A 225 2.50 12.38 -14.47
N PRO A 226 1.69 12.89 -15.41
CA PRO A 226 0.57 13.78 -15.10
C PRO A 226 -0.43 13.18 -14.09
N TRP A 227 -0.74 11.89 -14.21
CA TRP A 227 -1.65 11.19 -13.30
C TRP A 227 -1.12 11.07 -11.87
N ALA A 228 0.18 11.26 -11.64
CA ALA A 228 0.80 11.28 -10.31
C ALA A 228 0.86 12.70 -9.68
N ARG A 229 0.72 13.76 -10.49
CA ARG A 229 0.91 15.15 -10.03
C ARG A 229 -0.31 15.70 -9.28
N GLU A 230 -1.45 15.02 -9.33
CA GLU A 230 -2.67 15.45 -8.66
C GLU A 230 -2.79 14.96 -7.20
N ARG A 231 -1.65 14.77 -6.49
CA ARG A 231 -1.60 14.32 -5.07
C ARG A 231 -2.59 15.09 -4.17
N GLU A 232 -2.66 16.41 -4.31
CA GLU A 232 -3.55 17.25 -3.48
C GLU A 232 -5.03 16.99 -3.72
N ARG A 233 -5.43 16.63 -4.96
CA ARG A 233 -6.82 16.30 -5.27
C ARG A 233 -7.23 14.96 -4.65
N HIS A 234 -6.31 14.00 -4.57
CA HIS A 234 -6.58 12.71 -3.91
C HIS A 234 -6.76 12.84 -2.40
N LEU A 235 -6.07 13.80 -1.78
CA LEU A 235 -6.26 14.13 -0.36
C LEU A 235 -7.65 14.75 -0.04
N ARG A 236 -8.52 14.94 -1.04
CA ARG A 236 -9.88 15.48 -0.91
C ARG A 236 -10.98 14.40 -0.93
N GLY A 237 -10.72 13.24 -0.31
CA GLY A 237 -11.75 12.22 -0.10
C GLY A 237 -12.11 11.43 -1.36
N ARG A 238 -11.12 11.21 -2.25
CA ARG A 238 -11.20 10.23 -3.34
C ARG A 238 -11.26 8.80 -2.79
N PRO A 239 -11.73 7.82 -3.59
CA PRO A 239 -11.66 6.42 -3.19
C PRO A 239 -10.20 5.98 -3.00
N ILE A 240 -9.96 5.16 -1.98
CA ILE A 240 -8.62 4.68 -1.59
C ILE A 240 -8.40 3.27 -2.13
N CYS A 241 -9.42 2.43 -2.07
CA CYS A 241 -9.42 1.11 -2.68
C CYS A 241 -10.82 0.75 -3.17
N SER A 242 -10.90 -0.35 -3.90
CA SER A 242 -12.12 -0.84 -4.51
C SER A 242 -12.19 -2.34 -4.56
N GLY A 243 -13.39 -2.86 -4.84
CA GLY A 243 -13.51 -4.16 -5.47
C GLY A 243 -12.89 -4.11 -6.87
N PRO A 244 -12.74 -5.25 -7.55
CA PRO A 244 -12.17 -5.27 -8.90
C PRO A 244 -12.84 -4.23 -9.81
N TYR A 245 -12.03 -3.33 -10.38
CA TYR A 245 -12.44 -2.29 -11.32
C TYR A 245 -13.58 -1.37 -10.84
N GLY A 246 -13.65 -1.11 -9.52
CA GLY A 246 -14.50 -0.04 -9.00
C GLY A 246 -15.96 -0.42 -8.73
N ALA A 247 -16.33 -1.70 -8.78
CA ALA A 247 -17.70 -2.15 -8.48
C ALA A 247 -18.17 -1.77 -7.05
N VAL A 248 -17.22 -1.63 -6.13
CA VAL A 248 -17.41 -1.19 -4.75
C VAL A 248 -16.27 -0.23 -4.44
N LEU A 249 -16.53 0.92 -3.82
CA LEU A 249 -15.51 1.95 -3.58
C LEU A 249 -15.40 2.31 -2.11
N TRP A 250 -14.21 2.19 -1.53
CA TRP A 250 -13.94 2.63 -0.16
C TRP A 250 -13.35 4.03 -0.13
N HIS A 251 -13.87 4.86 0.76
CA HIS A 251 -13.41 6.22 1.01
C HIS A 251 -13.11 6.38 2.49
N SER A 252 -12.03 7.08 2.85
CA SER A 252 -11.72 7.42 4.24
C SER A 252 -11.23 8.86 4.34
N PRO A 253 -12.13 9.77 4.74
CA PRO A 253 -11.75 11.14 5.10
C PRO A 253 -10.72 11.16 6.25
N ALA A 254 -10.78 10.19 7.16
CA ALA A 254 -9.84 10.03 8.26
C ALA A 254 -8.42 9.75 7.76
N LEU A 255 -8.24 8.76 6.86
CA LEU A 255 -6.94 8.51 6.21
C LEU A 255 -6.45 9.75 5.44
N SER A 256 -7.34 10.40 4.70
CA SER A 256 -7.00 11.62 3.95
C SER A 256 -6.49 12.75 4.87
N ALA A 257 -7.08 12.90 6.06
CA ALA A 257 -6.63 13.85 7.06
C ALA A 257 -5.25 13.49 7.63
N ILE A 258 -4.99 12.21 7.89
CA ILE A 258 -3.69 11.71 8.36
C ILE A 258 -2.61 11.99 7.30
N ARG A 259 -2.85 11.60 6.04
CA ARG A 259 -1.92 11.84 4.92
C ARG A 259 -1.61 13.33 4.73
N ARG A 260 -2.59 14.23 4.86
CA ARG A 260 -2.38 15.69 4.79
C ARG A 260 -1.46 16.21 5.90
N ARG A 261 -1.69 15.77 7.15
CA ARG A 261 -0.85 16.18 8.29
C ARG A 261 0.58 15.68 8.13
N GLY A 262 0.77 14.48 7.57
CA GLY A 262 2.08 13.93 7.26
C GLY A 262 2.81 14.68 6.15
N ALA A 263 2.11 14.95 5.04
CA ALA A 263 2.67 15.74 3.94
C ALA A 263 3.11 17.14 4.40
N ALA A 264 2.32 17.82 5.24
CA ALA A 264 2.67 19.13 5.78
C ALA A 264 3.98 19.14 6.61
N LYS A 265 4.37 18.00 7.21
CA LYS A 265 5.64 17.86 7.93
C LYS A 265 6.83 17.57 7.01
N LEU A 266 6.62 16.83 5.93
CA LEU A 266 7.66 16.52 4.93
C LEU A 266 8.06 17.74 4.08
N PHE A 267 7.18 18.76 3.99
CA PHE A 267 7.39 19.98 3.21
C PHE A 267 7.76 21.23 4.04
N GLN A 268 8.22 21.09 5.29
CA GLN A 268 8.89 22.21 5.96
C GLN A 268 10.32 22.32 5.42
N PRO A 269 10.69 23.36 4.65
CA PRO A 269 12.08 23.58 4.29
C PRO A 269 12.85 23.75 5.59
N SER A 270 13.91 22.96 5.76
CA SER A 270 14.76 22.98 6.93
C SER A 270 15.29 24.40 7.16
N ARG A 271 14.71 25.15 8.11
CA ARG A 271 15.35 26.35 8.66
C ARG A 271 16.50 25.90 9.55
N ARG A 272 17.59 25.42 8.94
CA ARG A 272 18.90 25.30 9.59
C ARG A 272 20.00 25.51 8.54
N ALA A 273 20.19 26.79 8.22
CA ALA A 273 21.46 27.38 7.83
C ALA A 273 21.44 28.88 8.16
N GLU A 274 21.09 29.24 9.40
CA GLU A 274 21.62 30.45 10.01
C GLU A 274 22.77 29.99 10.90
N VAL A 275 23.94 29.81 10.30
CA VAL A 275 25.19 29.79 11.04
C VAL A 275 25.77 31.19 10.88
N ALA A 276 25.68 31.91 11.99
CA ALA A 276 26.42 33.10 12.38
C ALA A 276 27.62 33.46 11.49
N GLU A 277 27.50 34.56 10.74
CA GLU A 277 28.67 35.40 10.45
C GLU A 277 29.07 36.10 11.77
N ALA A 278 29.89 35.39 12.55
CA ALA A 278 30.70 36.03 13.56
C ALA A 278 31.81 36.82 12.85
N SER A 279 31.63 38.13 12.87
CA SER A 279 32.60 39.17 12.53
C SER A 279 33.96 38.90 13.22
N PRO A 280 35.09 38.87 12.51
CA PRO A 280 36.38 39.01 13.16
C PRO A 280 36.71 40.51 13.26
N ALA A 281 36.76 40.99 14.49
CA ALA A 281 37.49 42.18 14.85
C ALA A 281 38.96 42.01 14.42
N HIS A 282 39.45 42.92 13.58
CA HIS A 282 40.87 43.19 13.47
C HIS A 282 41.17 44.58 14.02
N ALA A 283 41.83 44.56 15.17
CA ALA A 283 42.62 45.65 15.69
C ALA A 283 44.08 45.47 15.22
N GLY A 284 44.75 46.58 14.92
CA GLY A 284 46.20 46.73 15.07
C GLY A 284 47.03 46.57 13.79
N GLY A 285 47.47 47.71 13.26
CA GLY A 285 48.44 47.85 12.18
C GLY A 285 48.39 49.24 11.56
#